data_AF-A0A286B7Y7-F1
#
_entry.id   AF-A0A286B7Y7-F1
#
_cell.length_a   1.000
_cell.length_b   1.000
_cell.length_c   1.000
_cell.angle_alpha   90.00
_cell.angle_beta   90.00
_cell.angle_gamma   90.00
#
_symmetry.space_group_name_H-M   'P 1'
#
loop_
_entity.id
_entity.type
_entity.pdbx_description
1 polymer ?
#
loop_
_entity_poly.entity_id
_entity_poly.type
_entity_poly.pdbx_seq_one_letter_code
_entity_poly.pdbx_strand_id
1 'polypeptide(L)'
;MKYLLVLAVLWVAIWLWRKNRREEMRDAMRERAAKAQQRPSAPAGPPQAMVRCAHCGLHLPATDAIAGPGGAVYCSTAHREAATPQ
;
A
#
# COMPACT_ATOMS: atom_id res chain seq x y z
N MET A 1 -17.51 28.56 -1.47
CA MET A 1 -18.50 27.45 -1.53
C MET A 1 -18.21 26.40 -2.61
N LYS A 2 -17.81 26.76 -3.84
CA LYS A 2 -17.47 25.77 -4.89
C LYS A 2 -16.34 24.79 -4.50
N TYR A 3 -15.40 25.24 -3.68
CA TYR A 3 -14.22 24.46 -3.29
C TYR A 3 -14.54 23.34 -2.31
N LEU A 4 -15.61 23.45 -1.51
CA LEU A 4 -16.01 22.41 -0.57
C LEU A 4 -16.52 21.17 -1.29
N LEU A 5 -17.27 21.35 -2.39
CA LEU A 5 -17.73 20.24 -3.23
C LEU A 5 -16.56 19.56 -3.94
N VAL A 6 -15.60 20.33 -4.46
CA VAL A 6 -14.40 19.77 -5.10
C VAL A 6 -13.56 18.96 -4.10
N LEU A 7 -13.37 19.48 -2.87
CA LEU A 7 -12.66 18.77 -1.81
C LEU A 7 -13.37 17.48 -1.41
N ALA A 8 -14.69 17.51 -1.25
CA ALA A 8 -15.48 16.32 -0.92
C ALA A 8 -15.38 15.24 -2.01
N VAL A 9 -15.48 15.63 -3.29
CA VAL A 9 -15.36 14.69 -4.41
C VAL A 9 -13.96 14.08 -4.49
N LEU A 10 -12.91 14.89 -4.33
CA LEU A 10 -11.53 14.39 -4.29
C LEU A 10 -11.33 13.41 -3.13
N TRP A 11 -11.87 13.71 -1.95
CA TRP A 11 -11.76 12.84 -0.79
C TRP A 11 -12.44 11.49 -1.00
N VAL A 12 -13.65 11.48 -1.56
CA VAL A 12 -14.40 10.26 -1.88
C VAL A 12 -13.69 9.44 -2.96
N ALA A 13 -13.16 10.10 -4.00
CA ALA A 13 -12.41 9.42 -5.06
C ALA A 13 -11.14 8.75 -4.51
N ILE A 14 -10.37 9.46 -3.67
CA ILE A 14 -9.17 8.90 -3.01
C ILE A 14 -9.55 7.75 -2.08
N TRP A 15 -10.66 7.87 -1.34
CA TRP A 15 -11.12 6.84 -0.42
C TRP A 15 -11.56 5.56 -1.14
N LEU A 16 -12.33 5.69 -2.22
CA LEU A 16 -12.76 4.56 -3.06
C LEU A 16 -11.57 3.87 -3.72
N TRP A 17 -10.62 4.63 -4.26
CA TRP A 17 -9.39 4.06 -4.84
C TRP A 17 -8.55 3.32 -3.79
N ARG A 18 -8.44 3.87 -2.57
CA ARG A 18 -7.80 3.20 -1.42
C ARG A 18 -8.49 1.90 -1.03
N LYS A 19 -9.83 1.85 -1.13
CA LYS A 19 -10.62 0.67 -0.75
C LYS A 19 -10.49 -0.44 -1.79
N ASN A 20 -10.63 -0.11 -3.08
CA ASN A 20 -10.52 -1.09 -4.17
C ASN A 20 -9.13 -1.76 -4.21
N ARG A 21 -8.06 -0.99 -4.03
CA ARG A 21 -6.68 -1.52 -3.97
C ARG A 21 -6.43 -2.45 -2.78
N ARG A 22 -7.15 -2.26 -1.67
CA ARG A 22 -7.09 -3.17 -0.51
C ARG A 22 -7.84 -4.46 -0.76
N GLU A 23 -8.91 -4.42 -1.54
CA GLU A 23 -9.73 -5.58 -1.88
C GLU A 23 -9.01 -6.49 -2.88
N GLU A 24 -8.40 -5.92 -3.93
CA GLU A 24 -7.57 -6.67 -4.90
C GLU A 24 -6.41 -7.43 -4.25
N MET A 25 -5.71 -6.82 -3.29
CA MET A 25 -4.64 -7.48 -2.54
C MET A 25 -5.15 -8.60 -1.63
N ARG A 26 -6.36 -8.44 -1.07
CA ARG A 26 -6.99 -9.44 -0.20
C ARG A 26 -7.49 -10.63 -1.02
N ASP A 27 -8.01 -10.39 -2.21
CA ASP A 27 -8.46 -11.44 -3.11
C ASP A 27 -7.27 -12.18 -3.72
N ALA A 28 -6.20 -11.48 -4.11
CA ALA A 28 -4.94 -12.11 -4.53
C ALA A 28 -4.31 -12.94 -3.39
N MET A 29 -4.39 -12.48 -2.15
CA MET A 29 -3.93 -13.23 -0.98
C MET A 29 -4.81 -14.44 -0.69
N ARG A 30 -6.13 -14.32 -0.80
CA ARG A 30 -7.09 -15.42 -0.66
C ARG A 30 -6.90 -16.49 -1.73
N GLU A 31 -6.69 -16.07 -2.98
CA GLU A 31 -6.43 -16.99 -4.09
C GLU A 31 -5.08 -17.72 -3.89
N ARG A 32 -4.04 -17.00 -3.46
CA ARG A 32 -2.75 -17.59 -3.08
C ARG A 32 -2.88 -18.54 -1.89
N ALA A 33 -3.68 -18.21 -0.88
CA ALA A 33 -3.92 -19.04 0.29
C ALA A 33 -4.69 -20.32 -0.08
N ALA A 34 -5.73 -20.20 -0.91
CA ALA A 34 -6.49 -21.35 -1.43
C ALA A 34 -5.59 -22.29 -2.25
N LYS A 35 -4.68 -21.72 -3.05
CA LYS A 35 -3.70 -22.49 -3.84
C LYS A 35 -2.57 -23.08 -3.01
N ALA A 36 -2.20 -22.45 -1.89
CA ALA A 36 -1.20 -22.95 -0.94
C ALA A 36 -1.70 -24.17 -0.15
N GLN A 37 -3.01 -24.26 0.13
CA GLN A 37 -3.60 -25.39 0.84
C GLN A 37 -3.55 -26.72 0.06
N GLN A 38 -3.24 -26.67 -1.24
CA GLN A 38 -3.08 -27.85 -2.11
C GLN A 38 -1.62 -28.29 -2.29
N ARG A 39 -0.62 -27.59 -1.72
CA ARG A 39 0.81 -27.98 -1.80
C ARG A 39 1.38 -28.26 -0.41
N PRO A 40 2.25 -29.28 -0.24
CA PRO A 40 2.91 -29.52 1.04
C PRO A 40 3.68 -28.28 1.44
N SER A 41 3.37 -27.74 2.63
CA SER A 41 3.88 -26.48 3.14
C SER A 41 5.41 -26.45 3.16
N ALA A 42 6.00 -25.70 2.23
CA ALA A 42 7.37 -25.22 2.43
C ALA A 42 7.36 -24.31 3.66
N PRO A 43 8.41 -24.34 4.52
CA PRO A 43 8.45 -23.55 5.74
C PRO A 43 8.21 -22.09 5.39
N ALA A 44 7.19 -21.49 6.00
CA ALA A 44 6.91 -20.08 5.87
C ALA A 44 8.20 -19.33 6.20
N GLY A 45 8.74 -18.61 5.21
CA GLY A 45 10.00 -17.91 5.35
C GLY A 45 10.00 -16.94 6.54
N PRO A 46 11.18 -16.45 6.94
CA PRO A 46 11.31 -15.59 8.11
C PRO A 46 10.35 -14.40 8.04
N PRO A 47 9.77 -13.99 9.19
CA PRO A 47 8.83 -12.88 9.24
C PRO A 47 9.49 -11.62 8.67
N GLN A 48 8.86 -11.04 7.66
CA GLN A 48 9.39 -9.85 6.99
C GLN A 48 9.08 -8.61 7.84
N ALA A 49 10.08 -7.75 8.02
CA ALA A 49 9.89 -6.46 8.68
C ALA A 49 8.86 -5.64 7.90
N MET A 50 7.76 -5.24 8.53
CA MET A 50 6.75 -4.38 7.92
C MET A 50 7.06 -2.92 8.21
N VAL A 51 7.02 -2.08 7.19
CA VAL A 51 7.30 -0.64 7.30
C VAL A 51 6.12 0.17 6.79
N ARG A 52 5.97 1.39 7.32
CA ARG A 52 4.82 2.26 7.05
C ARG A 52 5.21 3.38 6.09
N CYS A 53 4.50 3.49 4.97
CA CYS A 53 4.67 4.56 4.00
C CYS A 53 4.42 5.95 4.64
N ALA A 54 5.37 6.89 4.48
CA ALA A 54 5.29 8.23 5.06
C ALA A 54 4.21 9.12 4.43
N HIS A 55 3.86 8.89 3.15
CA HIS A 55 2.86 9.71 2.44
C HIS A 55 1.42 9.22 2.65
N CYS A 56 1.16 7.91 2.54
CA CYS A 56 -0.20 7.35 2.58
C CYS A 56 -0.50 6.47 3.82
N GLY A 57 0.51 6.22 4.66
CA GLY A 57 0.39 5.40 5.86
C GLY A 57 0.19 3.89 5.62
N LEU A 58 0.39 3.41 4.40
CA LEU A 58 0.27 1.99 4.04
C LEU A 58 1.39 1.15 4.68
N HIS A 59 1.04 0.03 5.33
CA HIS A 59 2.01 -0.95 5.79
C HIS A 59 2.33 -1.93 4.67
N LEU A 60 3.61 -2.09 4.37
CA LEU A 60 4.10 -2.99 3.33
C LEU A 60 5.42 -3.64 3.80
N PRO A 61 5.80 -4.80 3.27
CA PRO A 61 7.07 -5.45 3.64
C PRO A 61 8.28 -4.60 3.25
N ALA A 62 9.31 -4.54 4.10
CA ALA A 62 10.50 -3.71 3.89
C ALA A 62 11.21 -3.98 2.54
N THR A 63 11.07 -5.17 1.97
CA THR A 63 11.62 -5.55 0.66
C THR A 63 10.99 -4.79 -0.50
N ASP A 64 9.70 -4.43 -0.39
CA ASP A 64 8.96 -3.71 -1.43
C ASP A 64 8.92 -2.20 -1.17
N ALA A 65 9.60 -1.73 -0.11
CA ALA A 65 9.56 -0.35 0.32
C ALA A 65 10.62 0.47 -0.42
N ILE A 66 10.21 1.61 -0.96
CA ILE A 66 11.13 2.54 -1.63
C ILE A 66 11.64 3.53 -0.59
N ALA A 67 12.95 3.52 -0.35
CA ALA A 67 13.60 4.52 0.47
C ALA A 67 13.51 5.89 -0.19
N GLY A 68 13.21 6.91 0.61
CA GLY A 68 13.28 8.31 0.20
C GLY A 68 14.09 9.15 1.18
N PRO A 69 14.17 10.47 0.93
CA PRO A 69 15.00 11.36 1.71
C PRO A 69 14.59 11.39 3.19
N GLY A 70 15.57 11.52 4.09
CA GLY A 70 15.35 11.63 5.54
C GLY A 70 14.95 10.33 6.25
N GLY A 71 15.15 9.16 5.63
CA GLY A 71 14.80 7.87 6.24
C GLY A 71 13.31 7.51 6.14
N ALA A 72 12.54 8.29 5.38
CA ALA A 72 11.15 7.98 5.06
C ALA A 72 11.08 6.85 4.02
N VAL A 73 10.11 5.95 4.20
CA VAL A 73 9.83 4.86 3.25
C VAL A 73 8.50 5.11 2.54
N TYR A 74 8.41 4.67 1.29
CA TYR A 74 7.27 4.91 0.41
C TYR A 74 6.83 3.64 -0.29
N CYS A 75 5.54 3.53 -0.59
CA CYS A 75 4.99 2.37 -1.31
C CYS A 75 5.11 2.47 -2.84
N SER A 76 5.50 3.64 -3.38
CA SER A 76 5.68 3.87 -4.81
C SER A 76 6.56 5.09 -5.05
N THR A 77 7.18 5.15 -6.23
CA THR A 77 8.00 6.30 -6.66
C THR A 77 7.18 7.57 -6.71
N ALA A 78 5.93 7.50 -7.19
CA ALA A 78 4.99 8.63 -7.19
C ALA A 78 4.77 9.23 -5.80
N HIS A 79 4.69 8.41 -4.74
CA HIS A 79 4.55 8.90 -3.36
C HIS A 79 5.85 9.47 -2.80
N ARG A 80 7.01 8.92 -3.20
CA ARG A 80 8.32 9.49 -2.84
C ARG A 80 8.49 10.88 -3.44
N GLU A 81 8.11 11.03 -4.70
CA GLU A 81 8.18 12.30 -5.43
C GLU A 81 7.17 13.32 -4.90
N ALA A 82 5.92 12.90 -4.64
CA ALA A 82 4.92 13.77 -4.02
C ALA A 82 5.32 14.26 -2.61
N ALA A 83 6.11 13.47 -1.88
CA ALA A 83 6.63 13.84 -0.56
C ALA A 83 7.93 14.64 -0.61
N THR A 84 8.54 14.81 -1.78
CA THR A 84 9.71 15.69 -1.98
C THR A 84 9.17 17.01 -2.54
N PRO A 85 8.84 18.00 -1.68
CA PRO A 85 8.41 19.29 -2.19
C PRO A 85 9.56 19.90 -3.00
N GLN A 86 9.24 20.28 -4.25
CA GLN A 86 10.10 21.11 -5.08
C GLN A 86 10.15 22.53 -4.52
#